data_AF-A0A434VJH6-F1
#
_entry.id   AF-A0A434VJH6-F1
#
_cell.length_a   1.000
_cell.length_b   1.000
_cell.length_c   1.000
_cell.angle_alpha   90.00
_cell.angle_beta   90.00
_cell.angle_gamma   90.00
#
_symmetry.space_group_name_H-M   'P 1'
#
loop_
_entity.id
_entity.type
_entity.pdbx_description
1 polymer ?
#
loop_
_entity_poly.entity_id
_entity_poly.type
_entity_poly.pdbx_seq_one_letter_code
_entity_poly.pdbx_strand_id
1 'polypeptide(L)'
;ANTMSPRRYKPGEIIRSPVAHHDGNYFADAETLARLEGEGQVVFRYAEGTNPNGSINDIAGIVNDKGNVLGLMPHPENLIEAAHGGSDGRALFEGALGIAA
;
A
#
# COMPACT_ATOMS: atom_id res chain seq x y z
N ALA A 1 9.53 -12.93 15.97
CA ALA A 1 8.33 -12.87 15.12
C ALA A 1 8.70 -12.08 13.88
N ASN A 2 8.63 -12.69 12.69
CA ASN A 2 8.93 -12.01 11.43
C ASN A 2 7.74 -11.12 11.09
N THR A 3 7.71 -9.92 11.68
CA THR A 3 6.71 -8.91 11.35
C THR A 3 7.00 -8.40 9.94
N MET A 4 6.06 -8.61 9.04
CA MET A 4 6.03 -8.01 7.70
C MET A 4 6.33 -6.51 7.84
N SER A 5 7.41 -6.06 7.21
CA SER A 5 7.77 -4.65 7.18
C SER A 5 7.52 -4.14 5.76
N PRO A 6 6.47 -3.33 5.51
CA PRO A 6 6.33 -2.65 4.22
C PRO A 6 7.48 -1.66 3.95
N ARG A 7 8.42 -1.48 4.90
CA ARG A 7 9.54 -0.52 4.89
C ARG A 7 10.68 -0.88 3.93
N ARG A 8 10.42 -1.67 2.89
CA ARG A 8 11.37 -1.83 1.78
C ARG A 8 11.29 -0.68 0.79
N TYR A 9 10.19 0.07 0.80
CA TYR A 9 10.06 1.34 0.10
C TYR A 9 10.57 2.49 0.97
N LYS A 10 11.17 3.48 0.32
CA LYS A 10 11.54 4.74 0.98
C LYS A 10 10.29 5.60 1.19
N PRO A 11 10.20 6.37 2.29
CA PRO A 11 9.13 7.36 2.42
C PRO A 11 9.08 8.29 1.21
N GLY A 12 7.89 8.44 0.61
CA GLY A 12 7.67 9.25 -0.59
C GLY A 12 8.12 8.61 -1.91
N GLU A 13 8.58 7.36 -1.90
CA GLU A 13 8.87 6.63 -3.13
C GLU A 13 7.58 6.40 -3.93
N ILE A 14 7.61 6.75 -5.21
CA ILE A 14 6.51 6.49 -6.14
C ILE A 14 6.79 5.16 -6.84
N ILE A 15 5.89 4.20 -6.64
CA ILE A 15 5.91 2.91 -7.33
C ILE A 15 4.72 2.79 -8.26
N ARG A 16 4.87 2.01 -9.33
CA ARG A 16 3.72 1.60 -10.13
C ARG A 16 3.08 0.38 -9.49
N SER A 17 1.75 0.33 -9.51
CA SER A 17 1.01 -0.85 -9.10
C SER A 17 -0.28 -0.94 -9.92
N PRO A 18 -0.56 -2.08 -10.59
CA PRO A 18 -1.80 -2.28 -11.31
C PRO A 18 -3.04 -2.10 -10.44
N VAL A 19 -4.11 -1.57 -11.03
CA VAL A 19 -5.41 -1.39 -10.39
C VAL A 19 -6.46 -2.09 -11.23
N ALA A 20 -7.26 -2.97 -10.63
CA ALA A 20 -8.24 -3.80 -11.34
C ALA A 20 -9.51 -4.02 -10.50
N HIS A 21 -10.16 -2.94 -10.06
CA HIS A 21 -11.35 -3.01 -9.21
C HIS A 21 -12.47 -2.08 -9.69
N HIS A 22 -13.72 -2.47 -9.43
CA HIS A 22 -14.89 -1.60 -9.58
C HIS A 22 -15.25 -0.88 -8.27
N ASP A 23 -15.18 -1.58 -7.13
CA ASP A 23 -15.57 -1.07 -5.80
C ASP A 23 -14.36 -0.99 -4.85
N GLY A 24 -13.42 -0.08 -5.14
CA GLY A 24 -12.18 0.09 -4.37
C GLY A 24 -12.08 1.39 -3.56
N ASN A 25 -13.15 2.20 -3.52
CA ASN A 25 -13.16 3.49 -2.82
C ASN A 25 -13.03 3.28 -1.31
N TYR A 26 -11.91 3.74 -0.74
CA TYR A 26 -11.74 3.79 0.72
C TYR A 26 -12.47 5.00 1.30
N PHE A 27 -13.35 4.75 2.27
CA PHE A 27 -14.06 5.77 3.03
C PHE A 27 -14.08 5.39 4.51
N ALA A 28 -14.12 6.40 5.38
CA ALA A 28 -14.23 6.23 6.82
C ALA A 28 -14.87 7.49 7.44
N ASP A 29 -15.40 7.37 8.65
CA ASP A 29 -15.80 8.53 9.44
C ASP A 29 -14.58 9.37 9.87
N ALA A 30 -14.83 10.60 10.30
CA ALA A 30 -13.78 11.57 10.63
C ALA A 30 -12.90 11.12 11.82
N GLU A 31 -13.48 10.42 12.80
CA GLU A 31 -12.76 9.92 13.97
C GLU A 31 -11.78 8.81 13.58
N THR A 32 -12.27 7.85 12.80
CA THR A 32 -11.47 6.74 12.24
C THR A 32 -10.37 7.27 11.34
N LEU A 33 -10.68 8.23 10.46
CA LEU A 33 -9.69 8.84 9.57
C LEU A 33 -8.60 9.56 10.37
N ALA A 34 -8.99 10.40 11.34
CA ALA A 34 -8.03 11.12 12.17
C ALA A 34 -7.12 10.17 12.97
N ARG A 35 -7.68 9.06 13.47
CA ARG A 35 -6.92 8.02 14.18
C ARG A 35 -5.91 7.34 13.25
N LEU A 36 -6.35 6.83 12.09
CA LEU A 36 -5.47 6.15 11.11
C LEU A 36 -4.31 7.05 10.66
N GLU A 37 -4.61 8.33 10.41
CA GLU A 37 -3.61 9.33 10.02
C GLU A 37 -2.64 9.64 11.17
N GLY A 38 -3.18 9.91 12.37
CA GLY A 38 -2.39 10.26 13.56
C GLY A 38 -1.51 9.13 14.08
N GLU A 39 -1.94 7.88 13.90
CA GLU A 39 -1.21 6.67 14.32
C GLU A 39 -0.26 6.14 13.23
N GLY A 40 -0.17 6.81 12.08
CA GLY A 40 0.71 6.41 10.98
C GLY A 40 0.31 5.07 10.34
N GLN A 41 -0.98 4.74 10.38
CA GLN A 41 -1.52 3.50 9.83
C GLN A 41 -1.81 3.60 8.33
N VAL A 42 -1.83 4.80 7.76
CA VAL A 42 -1.88 5.01 6.31
C VAL A 42 -0.47 4.82 5.73
N VAL A 43 -0.28 3.72 4.98
CA VAL A 43 1.06 3.33 4.48
C VAL A 43 1.21 3.48 2.98
N PHE A 44 0.11 3.53 2.22
CA PHE A 44 0.13 3.80 0.79
C PHE A 44 -0.93 4.83 0.43
N ARG A 45 -0.53 5.76 -0.45
CA ARG A 45 -1.43 6.68 -1.13
C ARG A 45 -1.25 6.58 -2.64
N TYR A 46 -2.33 6.84 -3.37
CA TYR A 46 -2.21 7.15 -4.78
C TYR A 46 -1.39 8.43 -4.94
N ALA A 47 -0.50 8.45 -5.93
CA ALA A 47 0.22 9.67 -6.28
C ALA A 47 -0.76 10.76 -6.73
N GLU A 48 -0.34 12.02 -6.64
CA GLU A 48 -1.17 13.17 -7.02
C GLU A 48 -1.80 12.98 -8.41
N GLY A 49 -3.12 13.14 -8.49
CA GLY A 49 -3.88 13.01 -9.73
C GLY A 49 -4.05 11.58 -10.26
N THR A 50 -3.64 10.55 -9.52
CA THR A 50 -3.73 9.14 -9.96
C THR A 50 -4.77 8.30 -9.23
N ASN A 51 -5.48 8.86 -8.24
CA ASN A 51 -6.51 8.18 -7.48
C ASN A 51 -7.69 7.76 -8.39
N PRO A 52 -7.84 6.46 -8.69
CA PRO A 52 -8.76 6.00 -9.72
C PRO A 52 -10.18 5.77 -9.19
N ASN A 53 -10.35 5.73 -7.87
CA ASN A 53 -11.59 5.30 -7.24
C ASN A 53 -12.17 6.34 -6.27
N GLY A 54 -11.52 7.50 -6.11
CA GLY A 54 -11.99 8.59 -5.26
C GLY A 54 -11.82 8.31 -3.76
N SER A 55 -10.89 7.44 -3.37
CA SER A 55 -10.59 7.16 -1.97
C SER A 55 -10.26 8.44 -1.20
N ILE A 56 -10.80 8.58 0.02
CA ILE A 56 -10.54 9.75 0.86
C ILE A 56 -9.05 9.90 1.14
N ASN A 57 -8.54 11.14 1.06
CA ASN A 57 -7.12 11.49 1.20
C ASN A 57 -6.17 10.63 0.33
N ASP A 58 -6.64 10.15 -0.82
CA ASP A 58 -5.88 9.27 -1.72
C ASP A 58 -5.40 7.96 -1.07
N ILE A 59 -6.04 7.50 0.01
CA ILE A 59 -5.62 6.30 0.74
C ILE A 59 -5.77 5.06 -0.15
N ALA A 60 -4.66 4.35 -0.35
CA ALA A 60 -4.60 3.11 -1.14
C ALA A 60 -4.34 1.87 -0.28
N GLY A 61 -3.73 2.04 0.91
CA GLY A 61 -3.48 0.95 1.83
C GLY A 61 -3.20 1.39 3.27
N ILE A 62 -3.68 0.57 4.21
CA ILE A 62 -3.58 0.78 5.65
C ILE A 62 -3.03 -0.46 6.36
N VAL A 63 -2.44 -0.27 7.54
CA VAL A 63 -2.03 -1.36 8.42
C VAL A 63 -2.82 -1.37 9.73
N ASN A 64 -2.89 -2.52 10.39
CA ASN A 64 -3.44 -2.61 11.74
C ASN A 64 -2.49 -2.00 12.79
N ASP A 65 -2.95 -1.87 14.04
CA ASP A 65 -2.20 -1.26 15.15
C ASP A 65 -0.85 -1.93 15.42
N LYS A 66 -0.77 -3.24 15.17
CA LYS A 66 0.47 -4.03 15.33
C LYS A 66 1.41 -3.95 14.11
N GLY A 67 0.98 -3.31 13.02
CA GLY A 67 1.73 -3.18 11.78
C GLY A 67 1.99 -4.50 11.04
N ASN A 68 1.27 -5.58 11.36
CA ASN A 68 1.52 -6.92 10.83
C ASN A 68 0.43 -7.43 9.88
N VAL A 69 -0.63 -6.65 9.66
CA VAL A 69 -1.66 -6.89 8.66
C VAL A 69 -1.77 -5.65 7.79
N LEU A 70 -1.68 -5.82 6.47
CA LEU A 70 -1.80 -4.77 5.46
C LEU A 70 -3.07 -5.01 4.64
N GLY A 71 -3.95 -4.02 4.62
CA GLY A 71 -5.00 -3.90 3.61
C GLY A 71 -4.49 -3.00 2.49
N LEU A 72 -4.59 -3.45 1.23
CA LEU A 72 -4.09 -2.74 0.07
C LEU A 72 -5.05 -2.94 -1.11
N MET A 73 -5.38 -1.86 -1.80
CA MET A 73 -6.25 -1.91 -2.99
C MET A 73 -5.51 -2.15 -4.30
N PRO A 74 -4.36 -1.51 -4.58
CA PRO A 74 -3.55 -1.87 -5.74
C PRO A 74 -3.04 -3.32 -5.67
N HIS A 75 -2.68 -3.88 -6.82
CA HIS A 75 -2.24 -5.26 -6.99
C HIS A 75 -0.73 -5.37 -7.27
N PRO A 76 0.15 -5.12 -6.28
CA PRO A 76 1.60 -5.15 -6.48
C PRO A 76 2.11 -6.53 -6.91
N GLU A 77 1.37 -7.61 -6.62
CA GLU A 77 1.66 -8.97 -7.09
C GLU A 77 1.71 -9.08 -8.62
N ASN A 78 0.96 -8.22 -9.32
CA ASN A 78 0.91 -8.19 -10.78
C ASN A 78 2.04 -7.35 -11.40
N LEU A 79 3.04 -6.92 -10.62
CA LEU A 79 4.20 -6.14 -11.10
C LEU A 79 5.47 -6.47 -10.31
N ILE A 80 5.82 -7.76 -10.24
CA ILE A 80 6.98 -8.26 -9.48
C ILE A 80 8.17 -8.73 -10.34
N GLU A 81 8.02 -8.83 -11.66
CA GLU A 81 9.05 -9.30 -12.58
C GLU A 81 8.91 -8.73 -14.00
N ALA A 82 9.99 -8.81 -14.79
CA ALA A 82 10.05 -8.25 -16.13
C ALA A 82 8.93 -8.76 -17.05
N ALA A 83 8.51 -10.02 -16.91
CA ALA A 83 7.41 -10.59 -17.68
C ALA A 83 6.07 -9.86 -17.45
N HIS A 84 5.89 -9.22 -16.30
CA HIS A 84 4.72 -8.43 -15.94
C HIS A 84 4.91 -6.91 -16.20
N GLY A 85 6.00 -6.49 -16.83
CA GLY A 85 6.27 -5.09 -17.18
C GLY A 85 7.02 -4.27 -16.12
N GLY A 86 7.46 -4.89 -15.03
CA GLY A 86 8.22 -4.22 -13.98
C GLY A 86 8.31 -5.04 -12.69
N SER A 87 9.09 -4.56 -11.74
CA SER A 87 9.32 -5.26 -10.45
C SER A 87 9.03 -4.38 -9.24
N ASP A 88 8.35 -3.25 -9.41
CA ASP A 88 8.13 -2.27 -8.35
C ASP A 88 7.36 -2.88 -7.16
N GLY A 89 6.49 -3.87 -7.39
CA GLY A 89 5.74 -4.57 -6.34
C GLY A 89 6.55 -5.63 -5.57
N ARG A 90 7.71 -6.03 -6.08
CA ARG A 90 8.51 -7.14 -5.55
C ARG A 90 9.00 -6.88 -4.11
N ALA A 91 9.40 -5.64 -3.84
CA ALA A 91 9.98 -5.25 -2.55
C ALA A 91 9.00 -5.47 -1.37
N LEU A 92 7.68 -5.36 -1.61
CA LEU A 92 6.67 -5.68 -0.61
C LEU A 92 6.76 -7.14 -0.14
N PHE A 93 6.88 -8.08 -1.09
CA PHE A 93 6.94 -9.51 -0.81
C PHE A 93 8.28 -9.94 -0.24
N GLU A 94 9.39 -9.35 -0.69
CA GLU A 94 10.71 -9.55 -0.07
C GLU A 94 10.72 -9.10 1.39
N GLY A 95 10.03 -7.99 1.70
CA GLY A 95 9.79 -7.51 3.06
C GLY A 95 8.96 -8.48 3.90
N ALA A 96 7.89 -9.06 3.33
CA ALA A 96 7.06 -10.06 4.01
C ALA A 96 7.81 -11.37 4.28
N LEU A 97 8.66 -11.81 3.34
CA LEU A 97 9.45 -13.03 3.45
C LEU A 97 10.73 -12.87 4.29
N GLY A 98 11.10 -11.64 4.64
CA GLY A 98 12.32 -11.36 5.39
C GLY A 98 13.60 -11.61 4.59
N ILE A 99 13.52 -11.60 3.25
CA ILE A 99 14.67 -11.78 2.37
C ILE A 99 15.53 -10.52 2.45
N ALA A 100 16.81 -10.65 2.82
CA ALA A 100 17.76 -9.54 2.79
C ALA A 100 18.10 -9.16 1.34
N ALA A 101 18.26 -7.87 1.08
CA ALA A 101 18.71 -7.36 -0.21
C ALA A 101 20.23 -7.56 -0.36
#